data_AF-A0AAU4QTA0-F1
#
_entry.id   AF-A0AAU4QTA0-F1
#
_cell.length_a   1.000
_cell.length_b   1.000
_cell.length_c   1.000
_cell.angle_alpha   90.00
_cell.angle_beta   90.00
_cell.angle_gamma   90.00
#
_symmetry.space_group_name_H-M   'P 1'
#
loop_
_entity.id
_entity.type
_entity.pdbx_description
1 polymer ?
#
loop_
_entity_poly.entity_id
_entity_poly.type
_entity_poly.pdbx_seq_one_letter_code
_entity_poly.pdbx_strand_id
1 'polypeptide(L)'
;MEWWKTIAPLVGVVLGSVGTLLGQKLADTRSLRRDRILAQEEAKLRLRAERVTLQRETIIEIQHGLEAVMAANVPSRGRSLSTEFRAAATQSALHLNAHIARLEDRELAASVQAWLGAHTSAEAAQTALDDLQDRLSRYLRSLYSDQLV
;
A
#
# COMPACT_ATOMS: atom_id res chain seq x y z
N MET A 1 4.80 17.63 77.75
CA MET A 1 4.70 18.19 76.37
C MET A 1 4.56 17.00 75.42
N GLU A 2 3.41 16.85 74.77
CA GLU A 2 3.09 15.68 73.94
C GLU A 2 3.62 15.82 72.52
N TRP A 3 4.92 15.58 72.36
CA TRP A 3 5.67 15.71 71.10
C TRP A 3 5.10 14.88 69.94
N TRP A 4 4.39 13.80 70.24
CA TRP A 4 3.75 12.93 69.25
C TRP A 4 2.57 13.60 68.51
N LYS A 5 1.87 14.55 69.16
CA LYS A 5 0.78 15.33 68.53
C LYS A 5 1.29 16.32 67.48
N THR A 6 2.55 16.73 67.58
CA THR A 6 3.19 17.64 66.63
C THR A 6 3.76 16.90 65.41
N ILE A 7 4.19 15.65 65.58
CA ILE A 7 4.83 14.85 64.52
C ILE A 7 3.80 14.17 63.60
N ALA A 8 2.66 13.72 64.14
CA ALA A 8 1.64 13.02 63.35
C ALA A 8 1.09 13.82 62.13
N PRO A 9 0.80 15.14 62.24
CA PRO A 9 0.36 15.94 61.09
C PRO A 9 1.45 16.09 60.03
N LEU A 10 2.71 16.25 60.44
CA LEU A 10 3.85 16.41 59.53
C LEU A 10 4.09 15.14 58.71
N VAL A 11 3.98 13.96 59.32
CA VAL A 11 4.10 12.67 58.62
C VAL A 11 2.96 12.48 57.62
N GLY A 12 1.72 12.86 57.98
CA GLY A 12 0.58 12.79 57.08
C GLY A 12 0.72 13.68 55.84
N VAL A 13 1.24 14.90 56.00
CA VAL A 13 1.51 15.81 54.89
C VAL A 13 2.61 15.28 53.96
N VAL A 14 3.72 14.76 54.53
CA VAL A 14 4.82 14.20 53.73
C VAL A 14 4.35 12.97 52.94
N LEU A 15 3.62 12.05 53.57
CA LEU A 15 3.09 10.85 52.90
C LEU A 15 2.06 11.20 51.82
N GLY A 16 1.17 12.16 52.08
CA GLY A 16 0.20 12.64 51.09
C GLY A 16 0.86 13.32 49.88
N SER A 17 1.91 14.11 50.11
CA SER A 17 2.67 14.78 49.06
C SER A 17 3.41 13.77 48.16
N VAL A 18 4.09 12.80 48.78
CA VAL A 18 4.82 11.74 48.09
C VAL A 18 3.88 10.83 47.30
N GLY A 19 2.72 10.47 47.88
CA GLY A 19 1.69 9.68 47.20
C GLY A 19 1.09 10.40 45.98
N THR A 20 0.89 11.71 46.08
CA THR A 20 0.35 12.53 44.97
C THR A 20 1.37 12.65 43.83
N LEU A 21 2.65 12.91 44.15
CA LEU A 21 3.73 12.98 43.15
C LEU A 21 3.96 11.64 42.43
N LEU A 22 3.95 10.52 43.17
CA LEU A 22 4.05 9.18 42.58
C LEU A 22 2.82 8.85 41.73
N GLY A 23 1.62 9.18 42.20
CA GLY A 23 0.38 9.00 41.45
C GLY A 23 0.37 9.78 40.13
N GLN A 24 0.83 11.04 40.15
CA GLN A 24 0.98 11.88 38.95
C GLN A 24 2.00 11.30 37.97
N LYS A 25 3.20 10.91 38.43
CA LYS A 25 4.23 10.30 37.56
C LYS A 25 3.78 8.97 36.93
N LEU A 26 3.03 8.15 37.68
CA LEU A 26 2.47 6.91 37.17
C LEU A 26 1.32 7.16 36.17
N ALA A 27 0.49 8.17 36.40
CA ALA A 27 -0.53 8.59 35.44
C ALA A 27 0.09 9.12 34.14
N ASP A 28 1.12 9.97 34.25
CA ASP A 28 1.85 10.55 33.12
C ASP A 28 2.57 9.48 32.28
N THR A 29 3.19 8.49 32.93
CA THR A 29 3.83 7.38 32.19
C THR A 29 2.81 6.50 31.49
N ARG A 30 1.60 6.33 32.05
CA ARG A 30 0.50 5.59 31.42
C ARG A 30 -0.10 6.35 30.24
N SER A 31 -0.29 7.67 30.36
CA SER A 31 -0.77 8.52 29.27
C SER A 31 0.25 8.58 28.14
N LEU A 32 1.52 8.83 28.43
CA LEU A 32 2.59 8.82 27.42
C LEU A 32 2.72 7.47 26.69
N ARG A 33 2.48 6.35 27.38
CA ARG A 33 2.46 5.02 26.75
C ARG A 33 1.26 4.85 25.83
N ARG A 34 0.08 5.32 26.26
CA ARG A 34 -1.15 5.29 25.45
C ARG A 34 -1.01 6.17 24.21
N ASP A 35 -0.48 7.38 24.36
CA ASP A 35 -0.27 8.32 23.26
C ASP A 35 0.75 7.79 22.25
N ARG A 36 1.82 7.12 22.71
CA ARG A 36 2.76 6.42 21.82
C ARG A 36 2.10 5.28 21.04
N ILE A 37 1.20 4.52 21.66
CA ILE A 37 0.48 3.43 20.98
C ILE A 37 -0.48 4.02 19.94
N LEU A 38 -1.25 5.05 20.29
CA LEU A 38 -2.15 5.73 19.36
C LEU A 38 -1.39 6.35 18.17
N ALA A 39 -0.26 7.01 18.43
CA ALA A 39 0.59 7.56 17.36
C ALA A 39 1.17 6.46 16.45
N GLN A 40 1.50 5.29 17.00
CA GLN A 40 1.93 4.14 16.18
C GLN A 40 0.79 3.55 15.35
N GLU A 41 -0.42 3.48 15.89
CA GLU A 41 -1.61 3.02 15.16
C GLU A 41 -1.95 3.99 14.02
N GLU A 42 -1.95 5.29 14.28
CA GLU A 42 -2.13 6.33 13.25
C GLU A 42 -1.05 6.25 12.17
N ALA A 43 0.22 6.08 12.55
CA ALA A 43 1.31 5.92 11.59
C ALA A 43 1.13 4.67 10.71
N LYS A 44 0.68 3.55 11.29
CA LYS A 44 0.36 2.33 10.53
C LYS A 44 -0.80 2.54 9.57
N LEU A 45 -1.84 3.27 9.98
CA LEU A 45 -2.98 3.60 9.12
C LEU A 45 -2.55 4.48 7.94
N ARG A 46 -1.72 5.51 8.20
CA ARG A 46 -1.16 6.37 7.15
C ARG A 46 -0.30 5.58 6.16
N LEU A 47 0.62 4.74 6.65
CA LEU A 47 1.46 3.91 5.79
C LEU A 47 0.63 2.93 4.94
N ARG A 48 -0.46 2.36 5.47
CA ARG A 48 -1.40 1.54 4.69
C ARG A 48 -2.09 2.35 3.61
N ALA A 49 -2.56 3.55 3.91
CA ALA A 49 -3.21 4.42 2.94
C ALA A 49 -2.26 4.88 1.81
N GLU A 50 -1.02 5.23 2.16
CA GLU A 50 0.04 5.55 1.20
C GLU A 50 0.35 4.35 0.30
N ARG A 51 0.49 3.16 0.90
CA ARG A 51 0.72 1.91 0.17
C ARG A 51 -0.40 1.61 -0.84
N VAL A 52 -1.66 1.76 -0.43
CA VAL A 52 -2.81 1.60 -1.33
C VAL A 52 -2.79 2.62 -2.47
N THR A 53 -2.43 3.87 -2.18
CA THR A 53 -2.31 4.93 -3.19
C THR A 53 -1.24 4.59 -4.23
N LEU A 54 -0.06 4.15 -3.78
CA LEU A 54 1.03 3.72 -4.66
C LEU A 54 0.65 2.49 -5.50
N GLN A 55 -0.11 1.55 -4.96
CA GLN A 55 -0.62 0.41 -5.73
C GLN A 55 -1.56 0.87 -6.85
N ARG A 56 -2.46 1.82 -6.58
CA ARG A 56 -3.39 2.36 -7.59
C ARG A 56 -2.64 3.06 -8.71
N GLU A 57 -1.70 3.94 -8.38
CA GLU A 57 -0.86 4.63 -9.37
C GLU A 57 -0.09 3.62 -10.23
N THR A 58 0.50 2.61 -9.61
CA THR A 58 1.23 1.55 -10.31
C THR A 58 0.34 0.81 -11.31
N ILE A 59 -0.90 0.50 -10.94
CA ILE A 59 -1.86 -0.18 -11.83
C ILE A 59 -2.26 0.71 -13.02
N ILE A 60 -2.50 2.00 -12.77
CA ILE A 60 -2.86 2.96 -13.83
C ILE A 60 -1.73 3.11 -14.84
N GLU A 61 -0.48 3.25 -14.37
CA GLU A 61 0.69 3.31 -15.24
C GLU A 61 0.86 2.04 -16.08
N ILE A 62 0.61 0.87 -15.49
CA ILE A 62 0.61 -0.39 -16.22
C ILE A 62 -0.49 -0.38 -17.31
N GLN A 63 -1.72 0.01 -16.98
CA GLN A 63 -2.81 0.07 -17.97
C GLN A 63 -2.47 0.97 -19.15
N HIS A 64 -2.02 2.20 -18.89
CA HIS A 64 -1.61 3.13 -19.95
C HIS A 64 -0.45 2.58 -20.80
N GLY A 65 0.55 1.97 -20.17
CA GLY A 65 1.68 1.38 -20.89
C GLY A 65 1.26 0.26 -21.84
N LEU A 66 0.37 -0.63 -21.38
CA LEU A 66 -0.14 -1.74 -22.19
C LEU A 66 -0.98 -1.25 -23.39
N GLU A 67 -1.84 -0.25 -23.16
CA GLU A 67 -2.66 0.37 -24.21
C GLU A 67 -1.79 1.07 -25.27
N ALA A 68 -0.76 1.80 -24.83
CA ALA A 68 0.17 2.48 -25.73
C ALA A 68 0.93 1.49 -26.63
N VAL A 69 1.35 0.34 -26.09
CA VAL A 69 1.99 -0.74 -26.87
C VAL A 69 1.10 -1.23 -27.98
N MET A 70 -0.17 -1.52 -27.65
CA MET A 70 -1.14 -1.96 -28.65
C MET A 70 -1.37 -0.87 -29.69
N ALA A 71 -1.75 0.35 -29.27
CA ALA A 71 -2.10 1.45 -30.17
C ALA A 71 -1.00 1.76 -31.20
N ALA A 72 0.28 1.70 -30.79
CA ALA A 72 1.40 1.99 -31.68
C ALA A 72 1.67 0.87 -32.71
N ASN A 73 1.16 -0.35 -32.51
CA ASN A 73 1.61 -1.52 -33.24
C ASN A 73 0.49 -2.47 -33.71
N VAL A 74 -0.80 -2.13 -33.56
CA VAL A 74 -1.93 -2.99 -34.00
C VAL A 74 -1.81 -3.28 -35.50
N PRO A 75 -1.58 -4.54 -35.92
CA PRO A 75 -1.77 -4.93 -37.31
C PRO A 75 -3.26 -5.06 -37.60
N SER A 76 -3.68 -4.74 -38.82
CA SER A 76 -5.04 -5.04 -39.30
C SER A 76 -5.43 -6.51 -39.02
N ARG A 77 -6.67 -6.74 -38.56
CA ARG A 77 -7.20 -8.05 -38.12
C ARG A 77 -6.80 -9.18 -39.08
N GLY A 78 -6.31 -10.29 -38.52
CA GLY A 78 -5.93 -11.51 -39.27
C GLY A 78 -4.47 -11.56 -39.75
N ARG A 79 -3.63 -10.56 -39.46
CA ARG A 79 -2.19 -10.60 -39.76
C ARG A 79 -1.37 -11.11 -38.58
N SER A 80 -0.24 -11.75 -38.89
CA SER A 80 0.78 -12.08 -37.90
C SER A 80 1.37 -10.80 -37.30
N LEU A 81 1.75 -10.86 -36.03
CA LEU A 81 2.41 -9.74 -35.35
C LEU A 81 3.76 -9.46 -36.00
N SER A 82 4.00 -8.19 -36.31
CA SER A 82 5.25 -7.76 -36.93
C SER A 82 6.42 -7.87 -35.94
N THR A 83 7.64 -7.88 -36.47
CA THR A 83 8.87 -7.86 -35.66
C THR A 83 8.94 -6.62 -34.78
N GLU A 84 8.39 -5.50 -35.25
CA GLU A 84 8.35 -4.21 -34.57
C GLU A 84 7.41 -4.27 -33.36
N PHE A 85 6.25 -4.93 -33.48
CA PHE A 85 5.37 -5.18 -32.33
C PHE A 85 6.09 -5.96 -31.23
N ARG A 86 6.79 -7.05 -31.60
CA ARG A 86 7.52 -7.89 -30.63
C ARG A 86 8.62 -7.09 -29.93
N ALA A 87 9.34 -6.24 -30.65
CA ALA A 87 10.35 -5.37 -30.08
C ALA A 87 9.75 -4.31 -29.14
N ALA A 88 8.64 -3.68 -29.52
CA ALA A 88 7.93 -2.70 -28.69
C ALA A 88 7.33 -3.32 -27.42
N ALA A 89 6.76 -4.52 -27.51
CA ALA A 89 6.28 -5.28 -26.36
C ALA A 89 7.44 -5.63 -25.42
N THR A 90 8.59 -6.04 -25.95
CA THR A 90 9.79 -6.33 -25.16
C THR A 90 10.35 -5.08 -24.48
N GLN A 91 10.41 -3.94 -25.19
CA GLN A 91 10.86 -2.67 -24.61
C GLN A 91 9.91 -2.18 -23.51
N SER A 92 8.61 -2.37 -23.71
CA SER A 92 7.61 -2.01 -22.71
C SER A 92 7.62 -2.97 -21.54
N ALA A 93 7.99 -4.23 -21.74
CA ALA A 93 8.23 -5.17 -20.65
C ALA A 93 9.38 -4.69 -19.75
N LEU A 94 10.46 -4.16 -20.33
CA LEU A 94 11.56 -3.58 -19.57
C LEU A 94 11.12 -2.36 -18.76
N HIS A 95 10.29 -1.49 -19.35
CA HIS A 95 9.77 -0.30 -18.66
C HIS A 95 8.79 -0.67 -17.55
N LEU A 96 7.85 -1.57 -17.83
CA LEU A 96 6.82 -2.02 -16.91
C LEU A 96 7.37 -2.95 -15.82
N ASN A 97 8.52 -3.62 -16.02
CA ASN A 97 9.12 -4.49 -14.99
C ASN A 97 9.33 -3.77 -13.65
N ALA A 98 9.70 -2.49 -13.67
CA ALA A 98 9.85 -1.70 -12.44
C ALA A 98 8.51 -1.48 -11.71
N HIS A 99 7.41 -1.35 -12.47
CA HIS A 99 6.05 -1.21 -11.94
C HIS A 99 5.49 -2.57 -11.49
N ILE A 100 5.70 -3.63 -12.27
CA ILE A 100 5.30 -5.00 -11.94
C ILE A 100 5.96 -5.47 -10.64
N ALA A 101 7.24 -5.18 -10.43
CA ALA A 101 7.94 -5.53 -9.19
C ALA A 101 7.37 -4.81 -7.94
N ARG A 102 6.63 -3.72 -8.13
CA ARG A 102 5.97 -2.97 -7.05
C ARG A 102 4.57 -3.48 -6.77
N LEU A 103 3.99 -4.31 -7.64
CA LEU A 103 2.68 -4.92 -7.39
C LEU A 103 2.77 -5.89 -6.21
N GLU A 104 1.84 -5.74 -5.27
CA GLU A 104 1.75 -6.63 -4.11
C GLU A 104 1.10 -7.97 -4.45
N ASP A 105 0.18 -7.95 -5.40
CA ASP A 105 -0.48 -9.14 -5.92
C ASP A 105 0.45 -9.85 -6.92
N ARG A 106 0.98 -11.00 -6.50
CA ARG A 106 1.89 -11.83 -7.31
C ARG A 106 1.20 -12.45 -8.52
N GLU A 107 -0.09 -12.78 -8.41
CA GLU A 107 -0.84 -13.35 -9.54
C GLU A 107 -1.12 -12.28 -10.60
N LEU A 108 -1.42 -11.06 -10.15
CA LEU A 108 -1.57 -9.90 -11.03
C LEU A 108 -0.24 -9.57 -11.72
N ALA A 109 0.86 -9.55 -10.97
CA ALA A 109 2.20 -9.35 -11.52
C ALA A 109 2.55 -10.42 -12.58
N ALA A 110 2.28 -11.69 -12.29
CA ALA A 110 2.49 -12.78 -13.24
C ALA A 110 1.60 -12.65 -14.48
N SER A 111 0.35 -12.17 -14.33
CA SER A 111 -0.57 -11.94 -15.45
C SER A 111 -0.06 -10.83 -16.38
N VAL A 112 0.49 -9.74 -15.83
CA VAL A 112 1.10 -8.68 -16.63
C VAL A 112 2.36 -9.18 -17.35
N GLN A 113 3.22 -9.95 -16.66
CA GLN A 113 4.40 -10.56 -17.29
C GLN A 113 4.04 -11.55 -18.40
N ALA A 114 2.99 -12.35 -18.20
CA ALA A 114 2.50 -13.28 -19.21
C ALA A 114 2.00 -12.54 -20.46
N TRP A 115 1.30 -11.42 -20.29
CA TRP A 115 0.88 -10.58 -21.41
C TRP A 115 2.07 -9.96 -22.16
N LEU A 116 3.14 -9.60 -21.46
CA LEU A 116 4.37 -9.11 -22.09
C LEU A 116 5.16 -10.20 -22.83
N GLY A 117 4.74 -11.46 -22.70
CA GLY A 117 5.26 -12.59 -23.46
C GLY A 117 4.95 -12.51 -24.95
N ALA A 118 5.47 -13.49 -25.70
CA ALA A 118 5.28 -13.54 -27.14
C ALA A 118 3.86 -14.01 -27.51
N HIS A 119 3.10 -13.15 -28.19
CA HIS A 119 1.81 -13.50 -28.78
C HIS A 119 1.97 -14.02 -30.21
N THR A 120 1.11 -14.95 -30.61
CA THR A 120 1.13 -15.56 -31.96
C THR A 120 0.35 -14.75 -33.00
N SER A 121 -0.69 -14.01 -32.57
CA SER A 121 -1.53 -13.17 -33.44
C SER A 121 -1.97 -11.89 -32.72
N ALA A 122 -2.37 -10.87 -33.50
CA ALA A 122 -2.91 -9.63 -32.95
C ALA A 122 -4.22 -9.83 -32.19
N GLU A 123 -5.05 -10.79 -32.63
CA GLU A 123 -6.29 -11.15 -31.96
C GLU A 123 -6.02 -11.81 -30.61
N ALA A 124 -5.06 -12.73 -30.53
CA ALA A 124 -4.65 -13.32 -29.25
C ALA A 124 -4.09 -12.28 -28.28
N ALA A 125 -3.26 -11.34 -28.77
CA ALA A 125 -2.72 -10.25 -27.97
C ALA A 125 -3.83 -9.31 -27.44
N GLN A 126 -4.82 -8.99 -28.27
CA GLN A 126 -5.97 -8.15 -27.88
C GLN A 126 -6.83 -8.85 -26.84
N THR A 127 -7.22 -10.10 -27.07
CA THR A 127 -8.02 -10.88 -26.10
C THR A 127 -7.29 -11.01 -24.77
N ALA A 128 -5.99 -11.26 -24.79
CA ALA A 128 -5.18 -11.30 -23.58
C ALA A 128 -5.08 -9.93 -22.88
N LEU A 129 -5.09 -8.83 -23.64
CA LEU A 129 -5.11 -7.47 -23.08
C LEU A 129 -6.45 -7.20 -22.39
N ASP A 130 -7.56 -7.50 -23.05
CA ASP A 130 -8.90 -7.28 -22.52
C ASP A 130 -9.09 -8.05 -21.19
N ASP A 131 -8.70 -9.33 -21.14
CA ASP A 131 -8.71 -10.15 -19.93
C ASP A 131 -7.84 -9.57 -18.80
N LEU A 132 -6.66 -9.04 -19.16
CA LEU A 132 -5.75 -8.43 -18.20
C LEU A 132 -6.29 -7.09 -17.67
N GLN A 133 -6.88 -6.27 -18.54
CA GLN A 133 -7.53 -5.01 -18.15
C GLN A 133 -8.69 -5.26 -17.19
N ASP A 134 -9.47 -6.32 -17.41
CA ASP A 134 -10.54 -6.73 -16.51
C ASP A 134 -10.03 -7.16 -15.13
N ARG A 135 -8.90 -7.87 -15.08
CA ARG A 135 -8.24 -8.23 -13.80
C ARG A 135 -7.70 -7.00 -13.08
N LEU A 136 -6.97 -6.13 -13.78
CA LEU A 136 -6.43 -4.87 -13.24
C LEU A 136 -7.56 -3.99 -12.71
N SER A 137 -8.66 -3.87 -13.45
CA SER A 137 -9.83 -3.06 -13.05
C SER A 137 -10.58 -3.65 -11.86
N ARG A 138 -10.67 -4.98 -11.73
CA ARG A 138 -11.24 -5.63 -10.53
C ARG A 138 -10.37 -5.39 -9.31
N TYR A 139 -9.06 -5.55 -9.44
CA TYR A 139 -8.12 -5.30 -8.34
C TYR A 139 -8.09 -3.81 -7.94
N LEU A 140 -8.13 -2.90 -8.91
CA LEU A 140 -8.24 -1.47 -8.64
C LEU A 140 -9.52 -1.15 -7.86
N ARG A 141 -10.66 -1.76 -8.24
CA ARG A 141 -11.93 -1.61 -7.49
C ARG A 141 -11.85 -2.16 -6.07
N SER A 142 -11.19 -3.30 -5.83
CA SER A 142 -11.01 -3.81 -4.47
C SER A 142 -10.16 -2.86 -3.61
N LEU A 143 -9.11 -2.26 -4.19
CA LEU A 143 -8.33 -1.24 -3.49
C LEU A 143 -9.17 -0.02 -3.11
N TYR A 144 -10.18 0.36 -3.92
CA TYR A 144 -11.11 1.45 -3.59
C TYR A 144 -12.13 1.06 -2.52
N SER A 145 -12.64 -0.17 -2.52
CA SER A 145 -13.58 -0.62 -1.49
C SER A 145 -12.94 -0.74 -0.10
N ASP A 146 -11.66 -1.09 -0.03
CA ASP A 146 -10.92 -1.22 1.23
C ASP A 146 -10.67 0.14 1.93
N GLN A 147 -10.93 1.26 1.27
CA GLN A 147 -10.82 2.61 1.84
C GLN A 147 -12.13 3.13 2.46
N LEU A 148 -13.27 2.45 2.21
CA LEU A 148 -14.59 2.86 2.68
C LEU A 148 -15.00 2.20 4.01
N VAL A 149 -14.11 1.42 4.63
CA VAL A 149 -14.28 0.75 5.93
C VAL A 149 -13.29 1.32 6.93
#